data_AF-A0A2E0Z1A5-F1
#
_entry.id   AF-A0A2E0Z1A5-F1
#
_cell.length_a   1.000
_cell.length_b   1.000
_cell.length_c   1.000
_cell.angle_alpha   90.00
_cell.angle_beta   90.00
_cell.angle_gamma   90.00
#
_symmetry.space_group_name_H-M   'P 1'
#
loop_
_entity.id
_entity.type
_entity.pdbx_description
1 polymer ?
#
loop_
_entity_poly.entity_id
_entity_poly.type
_entity_poly.pdbx_seq_one_letter_code
_entity_poly.pdbx_strand_id
1 'polypeptide(L)'
;MKYSLALSLFLLSATAVAECPRSLPDAAPALPDGASASAETMLSAQTATQAYVVAIESYLECWEPLLSSVSHNGLVVRATNAADAYNRELQRFRQRSDLALRD
;
A
#
# COMPACT_ATOMS: atom_id res chain seq x y z
N MET A 1 39.32 35.06 34.56
CA MET A 1 38.92 34.72 33.18
C MET A 1 38.78 33.21 33.09
N LYS A 2 37.56 32.68 33.07
CA LYS A 2 37.28 31.25 32.86
C LYS A 2 36.12 31.20 31.89
N TYR A 3 36.44 31.13 30.61
CA TYR A 3 35.46 30.95 29.55
C TYR A 3 35.03 29.49 29.59
N SER A 4 33.88 29.24 30.19
CA SER A 4 33.23 27.93 30.13
C SER A 4 32.89 27.63 28.67
N LEU A 5 33.46 26.54 28.17
CA LEU A 5 33.26 25.99 26.84
C LEU A 5 31.76 25.81 26.56
N ALA A 6 31.25 26.54 25.57
CA ALA A 6 29.95 26.28 24.98
C ALA A 6 30.05 24.93 24.23
N LEU A 7 29.56 23.88 24.87
CA LEU A 7 29.43 22.56 24.28
C LEU A 7 28.24 22.62 23.30
N SER A 8 28.53 22.87 22.03
CA SER A 8 27.57 22.76 20.94
C SER A 8 27.06 21.32 20.89
N LEU A 9 25.85 21.08 21.42
CA LEU A 9 25.11 19.86 21.15
C LEU A 9 24.81 19.82 19.65
N PHE A 10 25.70 19.18 18.90
CA PHE A 10 25.34 18.61 17.60
C PHE A 10 24.34 17.50 17.92
N LEU A 11 23.05 17.86 17.85
CA LEU A 11 21.97 16.89 17.81
C LEU A 11 22.24 16.03 16.57
N LEU A 12 22.83 14.86 16.79
CA LEU A 12 22.76 13.76 15.84
C LEU A 12 21.27 13.52 15.63
N SER A 13 20.73 14.08 14.56
CA SER A 13 19.52 13.61 13.92
C SER A 13 19.80 12.17 13.54
N ALA A 14 19.57 11.25 14.48
CA ALA A 14 19.31 9.87 14.18
C ALA A 14 18.12 9.91 13.23
N THR A 15 18.42 9.86 11.94
CA THR A 15 17.43 9.63 10.91
C THR A 15 16.65 8.42 11.39
N ALA A 16 15.37 8.61 11.63
CA ALA A 16 14.45 7.50 11.84
C ALA A 16 14.60 6.59 10.62
N VAL A 17 15.47 5.60 10.72
CA VAL A 17 15.40 4.45 9.84
C VAL A 17 14.10 3.80 10.27
N ALA A 18 13.04 4.09 9.52
CA ALA A 18 11.83 3.30 9.63
C ALA A 18 12.29 1.85 9.55
N GLU A 19 11.92 1.05 10.55
CA GLU A 19 12.24 -0.37 10.60
C GLU A 19 11.75 -0.99 9.28
N CYS A 20 12.67 -1.29 8.36
CA CYS A 20 12.28 -1.77 7.03
C CYS A 20 11.35 -2.97 7.20
N PRO A 21 10.20 -3.02 6.50
CA PRO A 21 9.28 -4.12 6.64
C PRO A 21 10.02 -5.42 6.29
N ARG A 22 10.10 -6.32 7.25
CA ARG A 22 10.88 -7.56 7.13
C ARG A 22 10.19 -8.60 6.26
N SER A 23 8.87 -8.48 6.12
CA SER A 23 8.01 -9.38 5.36
C SER A 23 7.00 -8.60 4.53
N LEU A 24 6.63 -9.19 3.40
CA LEU A 24 5.50 -8.76 2.60
C LEU A 24 4.21 -9.44 3.08
N PRO A 25 3.03 -8.90 2.75
CA PRO A 25 1.79 -9.65 2.90
C PRO A 25 1.83 -10.93 2.04
N ASP A 26 1.40 -12.04 2.62
CA ASP A 26 1.46 -13.37 2.00
C ASP A 26 0.51 -13.50 0.80
N ALA A 27 -0.66 -12.85 0.87
CA ALA A 27 -1.70 -12.94 -0.15
C ALA A 27 -2.39 -11.58 -0.38
N ALA A 28 -2.87 -11.39 -1.61
CA ALA A 28 -3.76 -10.29 -1.95
C ALA A 28 -5.10 -10.44 -1.19
N PRO A 29 -5.80 -9.34 -0.87
CA PRO A 29 -7.07 -9.42 -0.18
C PRO A 29 -8.13 -10.10 -1.05
N ALA A 30 -9.06 -10.80 -0.39
CA ALA A 30 -10.23 -11.33 -1.06
C ALA A 30 -11.11 -10.17 -1.54
N LEU A 31 -11.57 -10.25 -2.79
CA LEU A 31 -12.42 -9.23 -3.40
C LEU A 31 -13.87 -9.70 -3.45
N PRO A 32 -14.83 -8.86 -3.03
CA PRO A 32 -16.24 -9.16 -3.18
C PRO A 32 -16.65 -9.06 -4.66
N ASP A 33 -17.71 -9.78 -5.05
CA ASP A 33 -18.30 -9.65 -6.39
C ASP A 33 -19.03 -8.30 -6.50
N GLY A 34 -18.54 -7.44 -7.38
CA GLY A 34 -19.14 -6.12 -7.62
C GLY A 34 -20.59 -6.19 -8.07
N ALA A 35 -21.04 -7.30 -8.67
CA ALA A 35 -22.41 -7.49 -9.10
C ALA A 35 -23.39 -7.74 -7.93
N SER A 36 -22.93 -8.15 -6.75
CA SER A 36 -23.80 -8.41 -5.58
C SER A 36 -23.37 -7.70 -4.29
N ALA A 37 -22.18 -7.12 -4.22
CA ALA A 37 -21.63 -6.50 -3.02
C ALA A 37 -22.39 -5.25 -2.57
N SER A 38 -22.43 -5.00 -1.25
CA SER A 38 -22.88 -3.73 -0.67
C SER A 38 -21.80 -2.64 -0.80
N ALA A 39 -22.19 -1.36 -0.64
CA ALA A 39 -21.25 -0.24 -0.68
C ALA A 39 -20.20 -0.34 0.44
N GLU A 40 -20.61 -0.73 1.65
CA GLU A 40 -19.71 -0.92 2.80
C GLU A 40 -18.71 -2.05 2.54
N THR A 41 -19.16 -3.13 1.91
CA THR A 41 -18.30 -4.27 1.55
C THR A 41 -17.26 -3.85 0.52
N MET A 42 -17.67 -3.08 -0.50
CA MET A 42 -16.74 -2.54 -1.50
C MET A 42 -15.71 -1.57 -0.89
N LEU A 43 -16.13 -0.70 0.03
CA LEU A 43 -15.24 0.23 0.73
C LEU A 43 -14.22 -0.52 1.62
N SER A 44 -14.65 -1.57 2.31
CA SER A 44 -13.75 -2.44 3.06
C SER A 44 -12.71 -3.09 2.14
N ALA A 45 -13.14 -3.62 0.99
CA ALA A 45 -12.24 -4.19 0.00
C ALA A 45 -11.26 -3.17 -0.60
N GLN A 46 -11.70 -1.92 -0.80
CA GLN A 46 -10.83 -0.82 -1.22
C GLN A 46 -9.69 -0.61 -0.23
N THR A 47 -10.05 -0.48 1.04
CA THR A 47 -9.12 -0.21 2.13
C THR A 47 -8.09 -1.34 2.26
N ALA A 48 -8.56 -2.59 2.18
CA ALA A 48 -7.68 -3.76 2.21
C ALA A 48 -6.74 -3.84 1.00
N THR A 49 -7.23 -3.52 -0.20
CA THR A 49 -6.42 -3.49 -1.42
C THR A 49 -5.37 -2.38 -1.35
N GLN A 50 -5.75 -1.19 -0.88
CA GLN A 50 -4.81 -0.09 -0.68
C GLN A 50 -3.73 -0.44 0.35
N ALA A 51 -4.10 -1.03 1.49
CA ALA A 51 -3.13 -1.46 2.49
C ALA A 51 -2.13 -2.49 1.94
N TYR A 52 -2.61 -3.43 1.11
CA TYR A 52 -1.74 -4.41 0.45
C TYR A 52 -0.76 -3.77 -0.54
N VAL A 53 -1.24 -2.83 -1.37
CA VAL A 53 -0.39 -2.08 -2.32
C VAL A 53 0.67 -1.27 -1.57
N VAL A 54 0.26 -0.50 -0.56
CA VAL A 54 1.17 0.32 0.27
C VAL A 54 2.23 -0.56 0.95
N ALA A 55 1.86 -1.73 1.47
CA ALA A 55 2.83 -2.63 2.08
C ALA A 55 3.90 -3.13 1.08
N ILE A 56 3.52 -3.36 -0.19
CA ILE A 56 4.46 -3.71 -1.25
C ILE A 56 5.34 -2.51 -1.62
N GLU A 57 4.76 -1.33 -1.79
CA GLU A 57 5.49 -0.10 -2.11
C GLU A 57 6.52 0.22 -1.02
N SER A 58 6.11 0.19 0.25
CA SER A 58 7.02 0.41 1.39
C SER A 58 8.14 -0.62 1.44
N TYR A 59 7.87 -1.88 1.07
CA TYR A 59 8.91 -2.90 0.98
C TYR A 59 9.87 -2.61 -0.18
N LEU A 60 9.35 -2.27 -1.35
CA LEU A 60 10.16 -1.91 -2.50
C LEU A 60 11.06 -0.73 -2.17
N GLU A 61 10.53 0.37 -1.62
CA GLU A 61 11.29 1.57 -1.25
C GLU A 61 12.43 1.26 -0.26
N CYS A 62 12.20 0.37 0.71
CA CYS A 62 13.21 0.05 1.73
C CYS A 62 14.30 -0.91 1.21
N TRP A 63 13.94 -1.81 0.30
CA TRP A 63 14.82 -2.90 -0.14
C TRP A 63 15.34 -2.73 -1.57
N GLU A 64 14.91 -1.70 -2.31
CA GLU A 64 15.24 -1.46 -3.72
C GLU A 64 16.72 -1.70 -4.08
N PRO A 65 17.72 -1.18 -3.33
CA PRO A 65 19.13 -1.36 -3.69
C PRO A 65 19.61 -2.81 -3.61
N LEU A 66 18.86 -3.68 -2.92
CA LEU A 66 19.19 -5.08 -2.67
C LEU A 66 18.33 -6.05 -3.51
N LEU A 67 17.31 -5.55 -4.21
CA LEU A 67 16.42 -6.36 -5.03
C LEU A 67 16.96 -6.52 -6.45
N SER A 68 16.87 -7.74 -6.98
CA SER A 68 17.05 -7.96 -8.42
C SER A 68 15.91 -7.29 -9.20
N SER A 69 16.15 -6.89 -10.45
CA SER A 69 15.09 -6.33 -11.31
C SER A 69 13.90 -7.29 -11.47
N VAL A 70 14.15 -8.61 -11.49
CA VAL A 70 13.09 -9.62 -11.55
C VAL A 70 12.25 -9.61 -10.28
N SER A 71 12.88 -9.55 -9.10
CA SER A 71 12.19 -9.47 -7.81
C SER A 71 11.39 -8.17 -7.70
N HIS A 72 12.00 -7.03 -8.03
CA HIS A 72 11.34 -5.73 -8.04
C HIS A 72 10.10 -5.74 -8.95
N ASN A 73 10.26 -6.12 -10.21
CA ASN A 73 9.16 -6.12 -11.18
C ASN A 73 8.07 -7.13 -10.81
N GLY A 74 8.43 -8.27 -10.23
CA GLY A 74 7.45 -9.24 -9.71
C GLY A 74 6.58 -8.64 -8.61
N LEU A 75 7.14 -7.84 -7.71
CA LEU A 75 6.40 -7.15 -6.66
C LEU A 75 5.52 -6.03 -7.21
N VAL A 76 6.03 -5.23 -8.16
CA VAL A 76 5.22 -4.23 -8.87
C VAL A 76 4.01 -4.89 -9.53
N VAL A 77 4.22 -5.96 -10.30
CA VAL A 77 3.14 -6.72 -10.96
C VAL A 77 2.13 -7.26 -9.93
N ARG A 78 2.58 -7.75 -8.77
CA ARG A 78 1.67 -8.20 -7.70
C ARG A 78 0.78 -7.06 -7.19
N ALA A 79 1.35 -5.89 -6.93
CA ALA A 79 0.58 -4.72 -6.47
C ALA A 79 -0.42 -4.25 -7.53
N THR A 80 0.03 -4.10 -8.78
CA THR A 80 -0.81 -3.71 -9.90
C THR A 80 -1.96 -4.69 -10.13
N ASN A 81 -1.70 -6.00 -10.12
CA ASN A 81 -2.75 -7.01 -10.31
C ASN A 81 -3.83 -6.95 -9.23
N ALA A 82 -3.45 -6.69 -7.97
CA ALA A 82 -4.42 -6.54 -6.87
C ALA A 82 -5.30 -5.29 -7.07
N ALA A 83 -4.69 -4.16 -7.43
CA ALA A 83 -5.42 -2.92 -7.71
C ALA A 83 -6.36 -3.09 -8.93
N ASP A 84 -5.89 -3.69 -10.01
CA ASP A 84 -6.69 -3.95 -11.21
C ASP A 84 -7.85 -4.89 -10.95
N ALA A 85 -7.65 -5.91 -10.12
CA ALA A 85 -8.72 -6.81 -9.72
C ALA A 85 -9.81 -6.08 -8.93
N TYR A 86 -9.44 -5.24 -7.96
CA TYR A 86 -10.42 -4.42 -7.24
C TYR A 86 -11.14 -3.44 -8.18
N ASN A 87 -10.42 -2.80 -9.10
CA ASN A 87 -11.00 -1.85 -10.06
C ASN A 87 -12.04 -2.50 -10.97
N ARG A 88 -11.83 -3.75 -11.40
CA ARG A 88 -12.81 -4.51 -12.19
C ARG A 88 -14.11 -4.74 -11.40
N GLU A 89 -14.01 -5.14 -10.14
CA GLU A 89 -15.20 -5.34 -9.30
C GLU A 89 -15.88 -4.01 -8.96
N LEU A 90 -15.11 -2.95 -8.73
CA LEU A 90 -15.64 -1.60 -8.53
C LEU A 90 -16.42 -1.10 -9.75
N GLN A 91 -15.95 -1.37 -10.96
CA GLN A 91 -16.67 -1.03 -12.18
C GLN A 91 -18.03 -1.75 -12.25
N ARG A 92 -18.07 -3.05 -11.94
CA ARG A 92 -19.33 -3.81 -11.90
C ARG A 92 -20.31 -3.26 -10.86
N PHE A 93 -19.81 -2.94 -9.68
CA PHE A 93 -20.61 -2.31 -8.61
C PHE A 93 -21.23 -0.99 -9.04
N ARG A 94 -20.45 -0.13 -9.70
CA ARG A 94 -20.91 1.17 -10.21
C ARG A 94 -21.96 1.01 -11.30
N GLN A 95 -21.71 0.13 -12.28
CA GLN A 95 -22.65 -0.15 -13.36
C GLN A 95 -24.02 -0.61 -12.84
N ARG A 96 -24.03 -1.50 -11.83
CA ARG A 96 -25.28 -1.95 -11.20
C ARG A 96 -25.98 -0.81 -10.44
N SER A 97 -25.22 -0.04 -9.67
CA SER A 97 -25.77 1.09 -8.90
C SER A 97 -26.39 2.14 -9.83
N ASP A 98 -25.76 2.43 -10.96
CA ASP A 98 -26.27 3.36 -11.98
C ASP A 98 -27.58 2.85 -12.60
N LEU A 99 -27.71 1.54 -12.86
CA LEU A 99 -28.96 0.95 -13.34
C LEU A 99 -30.08 1.08 -12.30
N ALA A 100 -29.79 0.78 -11.03
CA ALA A 100 -30.77 0.86 -9.95
C ALA A 100 -31.29 2.28 -9.68
N LEU A 101 -30.57 3.32 -10.10
CA LEU A 101 -30.99 4.72 -9.99
C LEU A 101 -31.86 5.20 -11.17
N ARG A 102 -31.95 4.41 -12.25
CA ARG A 102 -32.70 4.75 -13.47
C ARG A 102 -34.09 4.12 -13.52
N ASP A 103 -34.38 3.23 -12.57
CA ASP A 103 -35.68 2.58 -12.34
C ASP A 103 -36.46 3.32 -11.23
#